data_AF-A0A8T5RIS5-F1
#
_entry.id   AF-A0A8T5RIS5-F1
#
_cell.length_a   1.000
_cell.length_b   1.000
_cell.length_c   1.000
_cell.angle_alpha   90.00
_cell.angle_beta   90.00
_cell.angle_gamma   90.00
#
_symmetry.space_group_name_H-M   'P 1'
#
loop_
_entity.id
_entity.type
_entity.pdbx_description
1 polymer ?
#
loop_
_entity_poly.entity_id
_entity_poly.type
_entity_poly.pdbx_seq_one_letter_code
_entity_poly.pdbx_strand_id
1 'polypeptide(L)'
;MFTIPKLNILTIPYIKKLANECNIELNNGKKSDLIEQIVNSNISEEKLNSLIEKYLKEKNQNIGYNKRKSSNYLTLETRVKKLEDQINYIYSSLHINKEISILKEDIDSKNQYKEGNLLFIGKNIETLEDIKEFIVTILELGDSITIDNLIKIKELQTISFSLLKKAVSELIENNVLYPSKEESIQKINGNIGKLRRIN
;
A
#
# COMPACT_ATOMS: atom_id res chain seq x y z
N MET A 1 -20.59 -39.80 -35.78
CA MET A 1 -19.43 -38.92 -35.99
C MET A 1 -19.11 -38.31 -34.64
N PHE A 2 -18.17 -38.91 -33.90
CA PHE A 2 -17.95 -38.55 -32.49
C PHE A 2 -17.20 -37.23 -32.39
N THR A 3 -17.77 -36.28 -31.66
CA THR A 3 -17.16 -34.99 -31.39
C THR A 3 -15.99 -35.15 -30.43
N ILE A 4 -14.77 -35.08 -30.95
CA ILE A 4 -13.49 -35.21 -30.22
C ILE A 4 -13.02 -33.96 -29.41
N PRO A 5 -13.67 -32.78 -29.32
CA PRO A 5 -12.93 -31.58 -28.91
C PRO A 5 -12.67 -31.41 -27.40
N LYS A 6 -13.35 -32.13 -26.49
CA LYS A 6 -13.25 -31.83 -25.04
C LYS A 6 -12.11 -32.53 -24.29
N LEU A 7 -11.63 -33.69 -24.76
CA LEU A 7 -10.53 -34.41 -24.10
C LEU A 7 -9.20 -33.64 -24.16
N ASN A 8 -9.00 -32.82 -25.19
CA ASN A 8 -7.82 -31.98 -25.34
C ASN A 8 -7.67 -30.94 -24.21
N ILE A 9 -8.73 -30.64 -23.47
CA ILE A 9 -8.71 -29.65 -22.37
C ILE A 9 -8.06 -30.24 -21.09
N LEU A 10 -8.08 -31.57 -20.95
CA LEU A 10 -7.48 -32.28 -19.83
C LEU A 10 -5.95 -32.40 -20.00
N THR A 11 -5.21 -32.39 -18.88
CA THR A 11 -3.78 -32.72 -18.87
C THR A 11 -3.58 -34.23 -18.85
N ILE A 12 -2.40 -34.71 -19.26
CA ILE A 12 -2.07 -36.15 -19.33
C ILE A 12 -2.42 -36.92 -18.03
N PRO A 13 -2.13 -36.40 -16.82
CA PRO A 13 -2.52 -37.09 -15.58
C PRO A 13 -4.04 -37.34 -15.46
N TYR A 14 -4.87 -36.36 -15.83
CA TYR A 14 -6.33 -36.51 -15.78
C TYR A 14 -6.85 -37.41 -16.89
N ILE A 15 -6.20 -37.44 -18.05
CA ILE A 15 -6.50 -38.39 -19.13
C ILE A 15 -6.25 -39.83 -18.64
N LYS A 16 -5.13 -40.07 -17.95
CA LYS A 16 -4.82 -41.38 -17.37
C LYS A 16 -5.78 -41.77 -16.25
N LYS A 17 -6.16 -40.84 -15.37
CA LYS A 17 -7.19 -41.08 -14.33
C LYS A 17 -8.54 -41.48 -14.95
N LEU A 18 -8.96 -40.75 -15.99
CA LEU A 18 -10.20 -41.04 -16.72
C LEU A 18 -10.16 -42.43 -17.33
N ALA A 19 -9.08 -42.79 -18.00
CA ALA A 19 -8.92 -44.11 -18.59
C ALA A 19 -8.96 -45.23 -17.53
N ASN A 20 -8.31 -45.04 -16.38
CA ASN A 20 -8.37 -45.99 -15.28
C ASN A 20 -9.81 -46.17 -14.74
N GLU A 21 -10.58 -45.08 -14.56
CA GLU A 21 -11.99 -45.18 -14.13
C GLU A 21 -12.90 -45.85 -15.18
N CYS A 22 -12.48 -45.83 -16.44
CA CYS A 22 -13.14 -46.53 -17.54
C CYS A 22 -12.57 -47.93 -17.82
N ASN A 23 -11.60 -48.40 -17.03
CA ASN A 23 -10.87 -49.67 -17.24
C ASN A 23 -10.25 -49.79 -18.65
N ILE A 24 -9.65 -48.70 -19.15
CA ILE A 24 -8.95 -48.66 -20.42
C ILE A 24 -7.46 -48.76 -20.17
N GLU A 25 -6.82 -49.78 -20.73
CA GLU A 25 -5.36 -49.88 -20.75
C GLU A 25 -4.79 -48.88 -21.77
N LEU A 26 -4.09 -47.87 -21.27
CA LEU A 26 -3.42 -46.88 -22.11
C LEU A 26 -1.96 -47.28 -22.35
N ASN A 27 -1.56 -47.28 -23.62
CA ASN A 27 -0.15 -47.42 -23.98
C ASN A 27 0.60 -46.10 -23.75
N ASN A 28 1.88 -46.17 -23.39
CA ASN A 28 2.71 -44.97 -23.29
C ASN A 28 2.83 -44.30 -24.67
N GLY A 29 2.54 -43.00 -24.75
CA GLY A 29 2.51 -42.29 -26.02
C GLY A 29 2.27 -40.79 -25.85
N LYS A 30 2.13 -40.08 -26.97
CA LYS A 30 1.80 -38.65 -26.97
C LYS A 30 0.33 -38.47 -26.55
N LYS A 31 -0.01 -37.27 -26.10
CA LYS A 31 -1.37 -36.94 -25.63
C LYS A 31 -2.44 -37.22 -26.70
N SER A 32 -2.16 -36.94 -27.97
CA SER A 32 -3.02 -37.27 -29.11
C SER A 32 -3.37 -38.76 -29.13
N ASP A 33 -2.36 -39.60 -29.02
CA ASP A 33 -2.46 -41.05 -29.15
C ASP A 33 -3.29 -41.65 -28.00
N LEU A 34 -3.11 -41.09 -26.78
CA LEU A 34 -3.91 -41.45 -25.61
C LEU A 34 -5.39 -41.08 -25.78
N ILE A 35 -5.68 -39.94 -26.41
CA ILE A 35 -7.04 -39.50 -26.67
C ILE A 35 -7.70 -40.40 -27.70
N GLU A 36 -6.98 -40.77 -28.76
CA GLU A 36 -7.48 -41.71 -29.78
C GLU A 36 -7.80 -43.08 -29.17
N GLN A 37 -6.95 -43.60 -28.28
CA GLN A 37 -7.21 -44.86 -27.57
C GLN A 37 -8.50 -44.79 -26.74
N ILE A 38 -8.77 -43.67 -26.08
CA ILE A 38 -10.01 -43.45 -25.32
C ILE A 38 -11.22 -43.35 -26.26
N VAL A 39 -11.09 -42.65 -27.38
CA VAL A 39 -12.19 -42.53 -28.37
C VAL A 39 -12.52 -43.91 -28.97
N ASN A 40 -11.53 -44.76 -29.20
CA ASN A 40 -11.71 -46.10 -29.76
C ASN A 40 -12.19 -47.14 -28.75
N SER A 41 -12.25 -46.82 -27.46
CA SER A 41 -12.65 -47.75 -26.38
C SER A 41 -14.17 -47.90 -26.19
N ASN A 42 -14.97 -47.33 -27.08
CA ASN A 42 -16.44 -47.49 -27.15
C ASN A 42 -17.20 -47.12 -25.85
N ILE A 43 -16.72 -46.10 -25.13
CA ILE A 43 -17.42 -45.52 -23.99
C ILE A 43 -18.61 -44.69 -24.47
N SER A 44 -19.72 -44.71 -23.72
CA SER A 44 -20.84 -43.80 -24.01
C SER A 44 -20.43 -42.34 -23.86
N GLU A 45 -20.88 -41.50 -24.79
CA GLU A 45 -20.53 -40.08 -24.82
C GLU A 45 -20.97 -39.34 -23.55
N GLU A 46 -22.10 -39.74 -22.96
CA GLU A 46 -22.61 -39.21 -21.69
C GLU A 46 -21.66 -39.49 -20.52
N LYS A 47 -21.18 -40.74 -20.41
CA LYS A 47 -20.23 -41.14 -19.36
C LYS A 47 -18.90 -40.42 -19.53
N LEU A 48 -18.44 -40.28 -20.77
CA LEU A 48 -17.21 -39.56 -21.07
C LEU A 48 -17.30 -38.07 -20.73
N ASN A 49 -18.40 -37.40 -21.10
CA ASN A 49 -18.62 -35.99 -20.78
C ASN A 49 -18.71 -35.74 -19.27
N SER A 50 -19.40 -36.62 -18.53
CA SER A 50 -19.48 -36.54 -17.07
C SER A 50 -18.10 -36.62 -16.41
N LEU A 51 -17.25 -37.55 -16.87
CA LEU A 51 -15.89 -37.69 -16.35
C LEU A 51 -15.01 -36.49 -16.72
N ILE A 52 -15.13 -35.97 -17.94
CA ILE A 52 -14.41 -34.75 -18.35
C ILE A 52 -14.78 -33.58 -17.43
N GLU A 53 -16.07 -33.35 -17.18
CA GLU A 53 -16.52 -32.29 -16.27
C GLU A 53 -16.04 -32.49 -14.84
N LYS A 54 -16.09 -33.73 -14.33
CA LYS A 54 -15.54 -34.10 -13.01
C LYS A 54 -14.07 -33.72 -12.90
N TYR A 55 -13.24 -34.09 -13.88
CA TYR A 55 -11.81 -33.81 -13.84
C TYR A 55 -11.45 -32.36 -14.18
N LEU A 56 -12.25 -31.65 -14.96
CA LEU A 56 -12.10 -30.21 -15.16
C LEU A 56 -12.40 -29.44 -13.87
N LYS A 57 -13.46 -29.84 -13.13
CA LYS A 57 -13.75 -29.30 -11.79
C LYS A 57 -12.62 -29.61 -10.82
N GLU A 58 -12.10 -30.84 -10.79
CA GLU A 58 -10.96 -31.23 -9.95
C GLU A 58 -9.69 -30.44 -10.29
N LYS A 59 -9.41 -30.21 -11.58
CA LYS A 59 -8.31 -29.36 -12.05
C LYS A 59 -8.48 -27.93 -11.55
N ASN A 60 -9.67 -27.34 -11.72
CA ASN A 60 -9.93 -25.97 -11.33
C ASN A 60 -9.95 -25.76 -9.81
N GLN A 61 -10.42 -26.76 -9.05
CA GLN A 61 -10.37 -26.76 -7.59
C GLN A 61 -8.92 -26.90 -7.09
N ASN A 62 -8.10 -27.73 -7.73
CA ASN A 62 -6.68 -27.89 -7.37
C ASN A 62 -5.79 -26.70 -7.76
N ILE A 63 -6.25 -25.79 -8.64
CA ILE A 63 -5.56 -24.50 -8.86
C ILE A 63 -5.58 -23.65 -7.57
N GLY A 64 -6.60 -23.82 -6.71
CA GLY A 64 -6.68 -23.18 -5.39
C GLY A 64 -5.77 -23.84 -4.32
N TYR A 65 -5.47 -25.13 -4.45
CA TYR A 65 -4.72 -25.90 -3.44
C TYR A 65 -3.23 -26.12 -3.78
N ASN A 66 -2.82 -26.00 -5.05
CA ASN A 66 -1.43 -26.21 -5.49
C ASN A 66 -0.70 -24.93 -5.90
N LYS A 67 -1.03 -23.78 -5.31
CA LYS A 67 0.01 -22.77 -5.04
C LYS A 67 0.85 -23.36 -3.92
N ARG A 68 2.04 -23.87 -4.24
CA ARG A 68 3.06 -24.21 -3.25
C ARG A 68 3.04 -23.14 -2.17
N LYS A 69 2.52 -23.48 -0.99
CA LYS A 69 2.76 -22.72 0.24
C LYS A 69 4.27 -22.80 0.44
N SER A 70 4.98 -21.87 -0.21
CA SER A 70 6.36 -21.57 0.10
C SER A 70 6.44 -21.48 1.61
N SER A 71 7.44 -22.09 2.25
CA SER A 71 7.66 -21.97 3.70
C SER A 71 7.60 -20.50 4.15
N ASN A 72 7.92 -19.57 3.24
CA ASN A 72 7.75 -18.14 3.42
C ASN A 72 6.31 -17.71 3.72
N TYR A 73 5.30 -18.34 3.13
CA TYR A 73 3.88 -17.97 3.34
C TYR A 73 3.41 -18.31 4.76
N LEU A 74 3.79 -19.46 5.33
CA LEU A 74 3.44 -19.78 6.72
C LEU A 74 4.18 -18.86 7.71
N THR A 75 5.43 -18.51 7.41
CA THR A 75 6.19 -17.51 8.17
C THR A 75 5.63 -16.10 7.98
N LEU A 76 5.06 -15.80 6.81
CA LEU A 76 4.40 -14.53 6.51
C LEU A 76 3.05 -14.47 7.21
N GLU A 77 2.22 -15.52 7.19
CA GLU A 77 0.96 -15.59 7.93
C GLU A 77 1.19 -15.42 9.44
N THR A 78 2.21 -16.09 9.99
CA THR A 78 2.57 -15.91 11.41
C THR A 78 3.14 -14.51 11.70
N ARG A 79 3.88 -13.92 10.77
CA ARG A 79 4.39 -12.54 10.91
C ARG A 79 3.31 -11.48 10.72
N VAL A 80 2.38 -11.70 9.80
CA VAL A 80 1.19 -10.89 9.57
C VAL A 80 0.31 -10.95 10.80
N LYS A 81 0.05 -12.15 11.33
CA LYS A 81 -0.71 -12.31 12.58
C LYS A 81 -0.05 -11.58 13.75
N LYS A 82 1.28 -11.67 13.91
CA LYS A 82 2.00 -10.90 14.95
C LYS A 82 1.89 -9.40 14.74
N LEU A 83 1.95 -8.93 13.48
CA LEU A 83 1.76 -7.52 13.16
C LEU A 83 0.32 -7.08 13.41
N GLU A 84 -0.67 -7.90 13.09
CA GLU A 84 -2.08 -7.66 13.39
C GLU A 84 -2.31 -7.61 14.90
N ASP A 85 -1.72 -8.52 15.68
CA ASP A 85 -1.80 -8.51 17.14
C ASP A 85 -1.12 -7.28 17.74
N GLN A 86 0.03 -6.86 17.20
CA GLN A 86 0.72 -5.62 17.61
C GLN A 86 -0.06 -4.37 17.23
N ILE A 87 -0.63 -4.34 16.02
CA ILE A 87 -1.50 -3.27 15.55
C ILE A 87 -2.75 -3.20 16.41
N ASN A 88 -3.38 -4.34 16.72
CA ASN A 88 -4.53 -4.42 17.61
C ASN A 88 -4.17 -3.95 19.01
N TYR A 89 -3.01 -4.34 19.55
CA TYR A 89 -2.53 -3.85 20.85
C TYR A 89 -2.28 -2.35 20.84
N ILE A 90 -1.66 -1.82 19.79
CA ILE A 90 -1.46 -0.37 19.61
C ILE A 90 -2.82 0.31 19.46
N TYR A 91 -3.76 -0.26 18.71
CA TYR A 91 -5.11 0.27 18.57
C TYR A 91 -5.84 0.26 19.89
N SER A 92 -5.78 -0.81 20.69
CA SER A 92 -6.39 -0.86 22.03
C SER A 92 -5.74 0.14 22.98
N SER A 93 -4.41 0.24 22.97
CA SER A 93 -3.66 1.21 23.78
C SER A 93 -3.96 2.65 23.36
N LEU A 94 -4.08 2.89 22.05
CA LEU A 94 -4.51 4.15 21.49
C LEU A 94 -5.97 4.38 21.79
N HIS A 95 -6.88 3.40 21.77
CA HIS A 95 -8.29 3.58 22.06
C HIS A 95 -8.51 3.91 23.54
N ILE A 96 -7.73 3.29 24.43
CA ILE A 96 -7.67 3.63 25.86
C ILE A 96 -7.13 5.06 26.02
N ASN A 97 -6.07 5.43 25.30
CA ASN A 97 -5.54 6.79 25.32
C ASN A 97 -6.46 7.81 24.62
N LYS A 98 -7.27 7.36 23.65
CA LYS A 98 -8.23 8.15 22.91
C LYS A 98 -9.51 8.32 23.73
N GLU A 99 -9.93 7.38 24.56
CA GLU A 99 -11.01 7.64 25.54
C GLU A 99 -10.53 8.62 26.61
N ILE A 100 -9.27 8.54 27.03
CA ILE A 100 -8.65 9.54 27.93
C ILE A 100 -8.50 10.92 27.24
N SER A 101 -8.38 10.97 25.92
CA SER A 101 -8.24 12.22 25.14
C SER A 101 -9.57 12.77 24.58
N ILE A 102 -10.55 11.91 24.24
CA ILE A 102 -11.89 12.26 23.76
C ILE A 102 -12.71 12.85 24.91
N LEU A 103 -12.49 12.40 26.17
CA LEU A 103 -13.00 13.12 27.34
C LEU A 103 -12.43 14.56 27.46
N LYS A 104 -11.39 14.92 26.70
CA LYS A 104 -10.84 16.28 26.59
C LYS A 104 -11.13 16.98 25.24
N GLU A 105 -11.58 16.27 24.20
CA GLU A 105 -11.66 16.77 22.80
C GLU A 105 -13.04 16.63 22.14
N ASP A 106 -14.13 16.40 22.89
CA ASP A 106 -15.51 16.56 22.35
C ASP A 106 -15.89 18.03 22.01
N ILE A 107 -14.91 18.92 21.88
CA ILE A 107 -15.05 20.28 21.38
C ILE A 107 -14.34 20.34 20.02
N ASP A 108 -15.14 20.37 18.95
CA ASP A 108 -14.80 20.89 17.62
C ASP A 108 -14.16 19.96 16.57
N SER A 109 -15.01 19.08 16.05
CA SER A 109 -15.49 19.11 14.65
C SER A 109 -14.49 19.17 13.48
N LYS A 110 -14.39 18.01 12.80
CA LYS A 110 -14.57 17.81 11.35
C LYS A 110 -14.09 18.94 10.41
N ASN A 111 -12.94 18.75 9.75
CA ASN A 111 -12.83 18.71 8.29
C ASN A 111 -11.41 18.32 7.80
N GLN A 112 -11.43 17.61 6.68
CA GLN A 112 -10.36 16.82 6.06
C GLN A 112 -9.27 17.69 5.40
N TYR A 113 -8.04 17.19 5.27
CA TYR A 113 -7.33 16.93 3.99
C TYR A 113 -6.06 16.09 4.24
N LYS A 114 -5.83 15.10 3.36
CA LYS A 114 -4.65 14.23 3.31
C LYS A 114 -3.59 14.86 2.41
N GLU A 115 -2.40 15.08 2.96
CA GLU A 115 -1.08 14.78 2.37
C GLU A 115 -0.07 14.76 3.53
N GLY A 116 0.98 13.95 3.41
CA GLY A 116 1.72 13.34 4.52
C GLY A 116 2.08 14.26 5.70
N ASN A 117 1.70 13.80 6.90
CA ASN A 117 2.28 14.11 8.20
C ASN A 117 2.73 15.56 8.45
N LEU A 118 1.81 16.39 8.94
CA LEU A 118 1.86 16.92 10.30
C LEU A 118 0.50 17.54 10.62
N LEU A 119 -0.14 17.06 11.69
CA LEU A 119 -1.35 17.67 12.27
C LEU A 119 -0.97 19.04 12.86
N PHE A 120 -0.94 20.08 12.04
CA PHE A 120 -0.92 21.48 12.48
C PHE A 120 -2.31 22.10 12.37
N ILE A 121 -3.34 21.38 12.79
CA ILE A 121 -4.69 21.94 12.80
C ILE A 121 -4.86 22.64 14.15
N GLY A 122 -4.74 23.97 14.15
CA GLY A 122 -5.22 24.81 15.25
C GLY A 122 -4.18 25.40 16.21
N LYS A 123 -2.86 25.37 15.90
CA LYS A 123 -1.90 26.15 16.71
C LYS A 123 -2.12 27.64 16.38
N ASN A 124 -2.59 28.42 17.35
CA ASN A 124 -2.65 29.88 17.21
C ASN A 124 -1.21 30.40 17.16
N ILE A 125 -0.72 30.65 15.95
CA ILE A 125 0.60 31.27 15.75
C ILE A 125 0.43 32.78 15.87
N GLU A 126 0.56 33.28 17.09
CA GLU A 126 0.37 34.71 17.39
C GLU A 126 1.69 35.38 17.75
N THR A 127 2.62 34.65 18.38
CA THR A 127 3.88 35.23 18.85
C THR A 127 5.04 34.94 17.93
N LEU A 128 6.10 35.73 18.09
CA LEU A 128 7.37 35.53 17.38
C LEU A 128 7.96 34.14 17.65
N GLU A 129 7.83 33.63 18.88
CA GLU A 129 8.37 32.33 19.27
C GLU A 129 7.58 31.19 18.59
N ASP A 130 6.25 31.31 18.54
CA ASP A 130 5.41 30.32 17.85
C ASP A 130 5.77 30.20 16.37
N ILE A 131 6.06 31.33 15.72
CA ILE A 131 6.50 31.35 14.32
C ILE A 131 7.82 30.62 14.15
N LYS A 132 8.79 30.91 15.03
CA LYS A 132 10.11 30.27 14.98
C LYS A 132 9.98 28.76 15.19
N GLU A 133 9.25 28.34 16.22
CA GLU A 133 9.00 26.93 16.52
C GLU A 133 8.28 26.24 15.36
N PHE A 134 7.28 26.90 14.78
CA PHE A 134 6.55 26.36 13.63
C PHE A 134 7.47 26.15 12.43
N ILE A 135 8.26 27.16 12.03
CA ILE A 135 9.21 27.06 10.92
C ILE A 135 10.22 25.93 11.15
N VAL A 136 10.72 25.80 12.37
CA VAL A 136 11.65 24.73 12.76
C VAL A 136 10.96 23.37 12.72
N THR A 137 9.68 23.27 13.02
CA THR A 137 8.98 21.98 13.03
C THR A 137 8.61 21.52 11.62
N ILE A 138 8.30 22.44 10.70
CA ILE A 138 7.94 22.09 9.31
C ILE A 138 9.16 21.76 8.42
N LEU A 139 10.37 22.12 8.82
CA LEU A 139 11.60 21.88 8.07
C LEU A 139 12.44 20.83 8.78
N GLU A 140 12.67 19.64 8.23
CA GLU A 140 13.61 18.69 8.82
C GLU A 140 15.07 19.15 8.64
N LEU A 141 16.01 18.55 9.39
CA LEU A 141 17.43 18.88 9.25
C LEU A 141 17.89 18.62 7.80
N GLY A 142 18.49 19.62 7.17
CA GLY A 142 18.94 19.55 5.78
C GLY A 142 17.90 19.95 4.73
N ASP A 143 16.61 20.04 5.10
CA ASP A 143 15.54 20.48 4.20
C ASP A 143 15.71 21.92 3.76
N SER A 144 15.08 22.25 2.62
CA SER A 144 15.08 23.62 2.10
C SER A 144 13.70 24.04 1.60
N ILE A 145 13.36 25.29 1.83
CA ILE A 145 12.10 25.90 1.41
C ILE A 145 12.34 27.29 0.83
N THR A 146 11.66 27.59 -0.28
CA THR A 146 11.64 28.95 -0.83
C THR A 146 10.73 29.85 -0.01
N ILE A 147 10.98 31.15 0.00
CA ILE A 147 10.13 32.10 0.70
C ILE A 147 8.70 32.09 0.14
N ASP A 148 8.55 31.92 -1.18
CA ASP A 148 7.24 31.78 -1.81
C ASP A 148 6.43 30.59 -1.28
N ASN A 149 7.09 29.46 -0.99
CA ASN A 149 6.41 28.28 -0.46
C ASN A 149 6.13 28.43 1.04
N LEU A 150 7.02 29.06 1.79
CA LEU A 150 6.84 29.33 3.21
C LEU A 150 5.58 30.19 3.47
N ILE A 151 5.37 31.22 2.65
CA ILE A 151 4.22 32.14 2.80
C ILE A 151 2.92 31.51 2.31
N LYS A 152 2.98 30.44 1.50
CA LYS A 152 1.79 29.69 1.09
C LYS A 152 1.25 28.78 2.19
N ILE A 153 1.99 28.57 3.28
CA ILE A 153 1.54 27.76 4.41
C ILE A 153 0.41 28.49 5.13
N LYS A 154 -0.74 27.82 5.25
CA LYS A 154 -2.00 28.41 5.71
C LYS A 154 -1.87 29.06 7.08
N GLU A 155 -1.12 28.45 7.98
CA GLU A 155 -0.88 28.91 9.35
C GLU A 155 0.01 30.16 9.40
N LEU A 156 0.86 30.38 8.38
CA LEU A 156 1.72 31.56 8.27
C LEU A 156 1.07 32.70 7.47
N GLN A 157 0.01 32.44 6.71
CA GLN A 157 -0.70 33.46 5.92
C GLN A 157 -1.43 34.50 6.76
N THR A 158 -1.87 34.12 7.96
CA THR A 158 -2.54 35.03 8.91
C THR A 158 -1.56 35.97 9.61
N ILE A 159 -0.25 35.72 9.46
CA ILE A 159 0.81 36.41 10.17
C ILE A 159 1.31 37.57 9.32
N SER A 160 1.56 38.71 9.96
CA SER A 160 2.17 39.85 9.27
C SER A 160 3.55 39.47 8.71
N PHE A 161 3.79 39.86 7.45
CA PHE A 161 5.06 39.56 6.78
C PHE A 161 6.27 40.15 7.52
N SER A 162 6.11 41.27 8.23
CA SER A 162 7.14 41.86 9.08
C SER A 162 7.54 40.95 10.25
N LEU A 163 6.57 40.29 10.89
CA LEU A 163 6.81 39.38 11.99
C LEU A 163 7.46 38.07 11.50
N LEU A 164 6.99 37.53 10.37
CA LEU A 164 7.63 36.40 9.70
C LEU A 164 9.09 36.69 9.33
N LYS A 165 9.34 37.88 8.76
CA LYS A 165 10.68 38.37 8.41
C LYS A 165 11.60 38.43 9.62
N LYS A 166 11.08 38.91 10.77
CA LYS A 166 11.83 38.96 12.03
C LYS A 166 12.16 37.56 12.54
N ALA A 167 11.19 36.65 12.55
CA ALA A 167 11.39 35.26 12.98
C ALA A 167 12.45 34.55 12.14
N VAL A 168 12.38 34.67 10.82
CA VAL A 168 13.39 34.08 9.92
C VAL A 168 14.78 34.70 10.15
N SER A 169 14.86 36.01 10.39
CA SER A 169 16.14 36.67 10.66
C SER A 169 16.76 36.16 11.96
N GLU A 170 15.98 36.02 13.03
CA GLU A 170 16.46 35.43 14.29
C GLU A 170 16.87 33.96 14.14
N LEU A 171 16.17 33.17 13.33
CA LEU A 171 16.56 31.78 13.05
C LEU A 171 17.86 31.68 12.25
N ILE A 172 18.16 32.66 11.39
CA ILE A 172 19.44 32.75 10.67
C ILE A 172 20.55 33.18 11.64
N GLU A 173 20.33 34.20 12.46
CA GLU A 173 21.30 34.67 13.46
C GLU A 173 21.68 33.58 14.47
N ASN A 174 20.71 32.75 14.86
CA ASN A 174 20.91 31.62 15.76
C ASN A 174 21.48 30.36 15.08
N ASN A 175 21.92 30.44 13.81
CA ASN A 175 22.44 29.32 13.03
C ASN A 175 21.49 28.11 12.92
N VAL A 176 20.18 28.35 12.94
CA VAL A 176 19.17 27.30 12.69
C VAL A 176 18.88 27.17 11.20
N LEU A 177 18.88 28.30 10.49
CA LEU A 177 18.62 28.38 9.05
C LEU A 177 19.80 29.01 8.31
N TYR A 178 20.12 28.45 7.14
CA TYR A 178 21.08 28.99 6.19
C TYR A 178 20.35 29.70 5.05
N PRO A 179 20.61 31.00 4.81
CA PRO A 179 19.96 31.76 3.73
C PRO A 179 20.65 31.51 2.38
N SER A 180 19.84 31.40 1.32
CA SER A 180 20.30 31.30 -0.07
C SER A 180 19.63 32.34 -0.97
N LYS A 181 20.41 32.86 -1.91
CA LYS A 181 19.99 33.82 -2.94
C LYS A 181 19.48 33.08 -4.17
N GLU A 182 18.40 32.32 -4.03
CA GLU A 182 17.70 31.70 -5.17
C GLU A 182 16.61 32.62 -5.74
N GLU A 183 16.15 32.32 -6.95
CA GLU A 183 15.04 33.03 -7.60
C GLU A 183 13.73 32.72 -6.87
N SER A 184 13.32 33.65 -6.01
CA SER A 184 12.00 33.67 -5.37
C SER A 184 11.37 35.04 -5.63
N ILE A 185 10.05 35.05 -5.87
CA ILE A 185 9.29 36.28 -6.13
C ILE A 185 9.30 37.12 -4.86
N GLN A 186 9.04 36.50 -3.72
CA GLN A 186 9.17 37.12 -2.42
C GLN A 186 10.57 36.91 -1.84
N LYS A 187 11.14 37.97 -1.25
CA LYS A 187 12.48 37.92 -0.66
C LYS A 187 12.49 38.50 0.73
N ILE A 188 13.15 37.80 1.64
CA ILE A 188 13.47 38.32 2.97
C ILE A 188 14.74 39.17 2.86
N ASN A 189 14.73 40.35 3.49
CA ASN A 189 15.83 41.32 3.43
C ASN A 189 16.28 41.70 2.00
N GLY A 190 15.38 41.57 1.01
CA GLY A 190 15.62 41.95 -0.38
C GLY A 190 16.46 40.95 -1.20
N ASN A 191 17.06 39.94 -0.58
CA ASN A 191 17.96 39.01 -1.27
C ASN A 191 17.81 37.52 -0.88
N ILE A 192 17.17 37.19 0.23
CA ILE A 192 16.97 35.81 0.68
C ILE A 192 15.73 35.24 -0.01
N GLY A 193 15.92 34.33 -0.96
CA GLY A 193 14.84 33.65 -1.68
C GLY A 193 14.58 32.23 -1.20
N LYS A 194 15.53 31.64 -0.47
CA LYS A 194 15.42 30.28 0.06
C LYS A 194 16.11 30.13 1.40
N LEU A 195 15.56 29.25 2.22
CA LEU A 195 16.07 28.89 3.54
C LEU A 195 16.38 27.40 3.52
N ARG A 196 17.48 27.02 4.17
CA ARG A 196 17.84 25.62 4.39
C ARG A 196 18.04 25.39 5.87
N ARG A 197 17.50 24.32 6.46
CA ARG A 197 17.78 23.98 7.85
C ARG A 197 19.19 23.41 7.96
N ILE A 198 19.97 23.95 8.90
CA ILE A 198 21.34 23.51 9.16
C ILE A 198 21.29 22.15 9.86
N ASN A 199 22.21 21.24 9.50
CA ASN A 199 22.37 19.92 10.10
C ASN A 199 22.99 19.97 11.49
#